data_AF-A0AAE3J748-F1
#
_entry.id   AF-A0AAE3J748-F1
#
_cell.length_a   1.000
_cell.length_b   1.000
_cell.length_c   1.000
_cell.angle_alpha   90.00
_cell.angle_beta   90.00
_cell.angle_gamma   90.00
#
_symmetry.space_group_name_H-M   'P 1'
#
loop_
_entity.id
_entity.type
_entity.pdbx_description
1 polymer ?
#
loop_
_entity_poly.entity_id
_entity_poly.type
_entity_poly.pdbx_seq_one_letter_code
_entity_poly.pdbx_strand_id
1 'polypeptide(L)'
;MKQELKNAYEKVSTGTELRAGLIEMKNLLKEEKNRRELAYQLGGDFKILTRCLSDEDPKVRKNAALVLGAMESDDLVPVLLNAYKKEDTLFVKSAYLKALFDLDYEEELPYLKERLQELDETPVTEENQKHLREEAGILQQLISQKEKHKKHTFDGFDRQVEVILLTNREQREATRNQLKEEKVTMLAGGMRFFTYDLESVLPIRTWRELLFPVKGLKSVSGTPEAAASQLAAPVLEQLKSLHSGGGAFYFRTELKSPLAPEKKTAWVKMFSAALEKASGRELVNSTSDYEVELRLIEGKNGSFVPLMKLFTLKDTRFSYRKESYAAAMAPVRAALLMELSKPWLVDGAQVLDPFCGVGTLLVERVKAGNADPLYGLDISEEAVLKARVNAEAAGITIHYINRDVRDFRHEYLFDEIVSDLPLTGRSRNLLELTELYSAFFKRVPELLKKGGRLFLYTSEENAFRSALKENRELKLLKNFLIQEKTGSRLYILEYEG
;
A
#
# COMPACT_ATOMS: atom_id res chain seq x y z
N MET A 1 -18.65 17.24 -37.61
CA MET A 1 -17.60 17.92 -36.81
C MET A 1 -18.26 19.03 -36.02
N LYS A 2 -18.08 19.08 -34.68
CA LYS A 2 -18.38 20.30 -33.89
C LYS A 2 -17.80 21.52 -34.64
N GLN A 3 -18.58 22.61 -34.75
CA GLN A 3 -18.18 23.79 -35.54
C GLN A 3 -16.81 24.33 -35.11
N GLU A 4 -16.50 24.27 -33.82
CA GLU A 4 -15.21 24.68 -33.24
C GLU A 4 -14.03 23.86 -33.77
N LEU A 5 -14.15 22.52 -33.84
CA LEU A 5 -13.09 21.65 -34.36
C LEU A 5 -12.88 21.89 -35.87
N LYS A 6 -13.96 22.20 -36.59
CA LYS A 6 -13.87 22.56 -38.00
C LYS A 6 -13.14 23.87 -38.23
N ASN A 7 -13.49 24.89 -37.46
CA ASN A 7 -12.82 26.18 -37.51
C ASN A 7 -11.34 26.04 -37.13
N ALA A 8 -11.03 25.23 -36.12
CA ALA A 8 -9.66 24.97 -35.69
C ALA A 8 -8.83 24.27 -36.77
N TYR A 9 -9.39 23.24 -37.42
CA TYR A 9 -8.74 22.56 -38.55
C TYR A 9 -8.58 23.49 -39.75
N GLU A 10 -9.58 24.33 -40.04
CA GLU A 10 -9.52 25.30 -41.13
C GLU A 10 -8.35 26.27 -40.98
N LYS A 11 -8.15 26.84 -39.78
CA LYS A 11 -6.98 27.68 -39.44
C LYS A 11 -5.64 26.99 -39.72
N VAL A 12 -5.57 25.68 -39.50
CA VAL A 12 -4.36 24.88 -39.76
C VAL A 12 -4.20 24.62 -41.26
N SER A 13 -5.29 24.29 -41.95
CA SER A 13 -5.28 23.97 -43.38
C SER A 13 -4.94 25.17 -44.27
N THR A 14 -5.37 26.38 -43.87
CA THR A 14 -5.12 27.62 -44.63
C THR A 14 -3.84 28.33 -44.20
N GLY A 15 -3.24 27.93 -43.07
CA GLY A 15 -2.01 28.51 -42.54
C GLY A 15 -2.15 29.92 -41.92
N THR A 16 -3.37 30.44 -41.75
CA THR A 16 -3.60 31.81 -41.25
C THR A 16 -3.30 31.98 -39.77
N GLU A 17 -3.57 30.96 -38.95
CA GLU A 17 -3.33 30.98 -37.50
C GLU A 17 -2.87 29.60 -37.00
N LEU A 18 -1.89 29.02 -37.70
CA LEU A 18 -1.45 27.63 -37.56
C LEU A 18 -1.27 27.18 -36.09
N ARG A 19 -0.57 27.97 -35.28
CA ARG A 19 -0.32 27.67 -33.87
C ARG A 19 -1.58 27.71 -33.02
N ALA A 20 -2.46 28.70 -33.23
CA ALA A 20 -3.70 28.82 -32.48
C ALA A 20 -4.64 27.65 -32.83
N GLY A 21 -4.76 27.32 -34.12
CA GLY A 21 -5.53 26.18 -34.60
C GLY A 21 -5.09 24.86 -33.97
N LEU A 22 -3.78 24.56 -33.97
CA LEU A 22 -3.25 23.34 -33.35
C LEU A 22 -3.47 23.27 -31.83
N ILE A 23 -3.39 24.41 -31.12
CA ILE A 23 -3.69 24.46 -29.67
C ILE A 23 -5.17 24.17 -29.41
N GLU A 24 -6.05 24.78 -30.20
CA GLU A 24 -7.50 24.59 -30.13
C GLU A 24 -7.86 23.14 -30.42
N MET A 25 -7.35 22.57 -31.53
CA MET A 25 -7.51 21.16 -31.88
C MET A 25 -7.06 20.24 -30.74
N LYS A 26 -5.82 20.38 -30.24
CA LYS A 26 -5.30 19.56 -29.15
C LYS A 26 -6.20 19.59 -27.90
N ASN A 27 -6.77 20.74 -27.56
CA ASN A 27 -7.66 20.85 -26.41
C ASN A 27 -9.01 20.16 -26.65
N LEU A 28 -9.58 20.31 -27.85
CA LEU A 28 -10.83 19.66 -28.25
C LEU A 28 -10.68 18.13 -28.33
N LEU A 29 -9.52 17.64 -28.77
CA LEU A 29 -9.21 16.21 -28.89
C LEU A 29 -9.01 15.49 -27.54
N LYS A 30 -9.16 16.18 -26.41
CA LYS A 30 -9.29 15.51 -25.10
C LYS A 30 -10.57 14.69 -24.98
N GLU A 31 -11.61 15.03 -25.74
CA GLU A 31 -12.85 14.26 -25.82
C GLU A 31 -12.72 13.18 -26.92
N GLU A 32 -12.93 11.92 -26.57
CA GLU A 32 -12.83 10.76 -27.49
C GLU A 32 -13.76 10.92 -28.72
N LYS A 33 -14.95 11.49 -28.53
CA LYS A 33 -15.89 11.78 -29.63
C LYS A 33 -15.28 12.68 -30.71
N ASN A 34 -14.50 13.68 -30.30
CA ASN A 34 -13.89 14.63 -31.23
C ASN A 34 -12.72 13.98 -32.00
N ARG A 35 -11.99 13.03 -31.38
CA ARG A 35 -10.95 12.24 -32.05
C ARG A 35 -11.54 11.42 -33.19
N ARG A 36 -12.58 10.64 -32.90
CA ARG A 36 -13.29 9.80 -33.89
C ARG A 36 -13.84 10.64 -35.04
N GLU A 37 -14.41 11.80 -34.72
CA GLU A 37 -15.00 12.68 -35.72
C GLU A 37 -13.95 13.30 -36.65
N LEU A 38 -12.79 13.72 -36.11
CA LEU A 38 -11.68 14.21 -36.92
C LEU A 38 -11.10 13.10 -37.79
N ALA A 39 -10.82 11.93 -37.21
CA ALA A 39 -10.27 10.79 -37.93
C ALA A 39 -11.16 10.36 -39.11
N TYR A 40 -12.48 10.30 -38.89
CA TYR A 40 -13.45 10.00 -39.95
C TYR A 40 -13.39 11.00 -41.11
N GLN A 41 -13.25 12.29 -40.80
CA GLN A 41 -13.22 13.33 -41.83
C GLN A 41 -11.90 13.42 -42.58
N LEU A 42 -10.79 13.14 -41.91
CA LEU A 42 -9.49 13.07 -42.56
C LEU A 42 -9.36 11.82 -43.43
N GLY A 43 -10.09 10.74 -43.11
CA GLY A 43 -10.07 9.51 -43.90
C GLY A 43 -8.68 8.91 -44.03
N GLY A 44 -7.82 9.11 -43.01
CA GLY A 44 -6.41 8.72 -43.03
C GLY A 44 -5.45 9.71 -43.72
N ASP A 45 -5.93 10.81 -44.34
CA ASP A 45 -5.06 11.84 -44.89
C ASP A 45 -4.63 12.85 -43.81
N PHE A 46 -3.46 12.58 -43.22
CA PHE A 46 -2.84 13.43 -42.22
C PHE A 46 -1.81 14.42 -42.78
N LYS A 47 -1.65 14.56 -44.10
CA LYS A 47 -0.54 15.31 -44.73
C LYS A 47 -0.41 16.74 -44.23
N ILE A 48 -1.52 17.45 -44.05
CA ILE A 48 -1.54 18.83 -43.54
C ILE A 48 -0.92 18.88 -42.15
N LEU A 49 -1.33 17.97 -41.25
CA LEU A 49 -0.83 17.89 -39.88
C LEU A 49 0.63 17.41 -39.84
N THR A 50 0.99 16.45 -40.69
CA THR A 50 2.38 15.97 -40.82
C THR A 50 3.33 17.07 -41.28
N ARG A 51 2.90 17.96 -42.20
CA ARG A 51 3.71 19.10 -42.66
C ARG A 51 4.06 20.05 -41.50
N CYS A 52 3.16 20.21 -40.53
CA CYS A 52 3.40 21.04 -39.34
C CYS A 52 4.53 20.49 -38.44
N LEU A 53 4.95 19.23 -38.59
CA LEU A 53 6.10 18.68 -37.86
C LEU A 53 7.44 19.24 -38.34
N SER A 54 7.49 19.91 -39.49
CA SER A 54 8.69 20.56 -40.03
C SER A 54 8.62 22.10 -39.98
N ASP A 55 7.67 22.65 -39.23
CA ASP A 55 7.51 24.10 -39.08
C ASP A 55 8.66 24.72 -38.28
N GLU A 56 9.00 25.98 -38.55
CA GLU A 56 10.07 26.71 -37.85
C GLU A 56 9.70 26.98 -36.38
N ASP A 57 8.42 27.21 -36.03
CA ASP A 57 7.98 27.42 -34.65
C ASP A 57 7.95 26.08 -33.87
N PRO A 58 8.79 25.91 -32.83
CA PRO A 58 8.81 24.67 -32.05
C PRO A 58 7.47 24.37 -31.35
N LYS A 59 6.64 25.39 -31.06
CA LYS A 59 5.31 25.20 -30.49
C LYS A 59 4.31 24.70 -31.52
N VAL A 60 4.48 25.00 -32.81
CA VAL A 60 3.69 24.38 -33.87
C VAL A 60 4.00 22.88 -33.91
N ARG A 61 5.28 22.52 -34.06
CA ARG A 61 5.74 21.12 -34.09
C ARG A 61 5.23 20.32 -32.88
N LYS A 62 5.38 20.89 -31.68
CA LYS A 62 4.88 20.31 -30.42
C LYS A 62 3.40 19.97 -30.45
N ASN A 63 2.54 20.92 -30.85
CA ASN A 63 1.10 20.69 -30.83
C ASN A 63 0.68 19.79 -32.00
N ALA A 64 1.34 19.87 -33.15
CA ALA A 64 1.11 18.97 -34.28
C ALA A 64 1.39 17.51 -33.90
N ALA A 65 2.50 17.22 -33.22
CA ALA A 65 2.79 15.87 -32.71
C ALA A 65 1.67 15.32 -31.81
N LEU A 66 1.19 16.14 -30.86
CA LEU A 66 0.11 15.74 -29.94
C LEU A 66 -1.25 15.55 -30.64
N VAL A 67 -1.55 16.36 -31.65
CA VAL A 67 -2.76 16.21 -32.47
C VAL A 67 -2.69 14.92 -33.30
N LEU A 68 -1.54 14.63 -33.91
CA LEU A 68 -1.32 13.40 -34.67
C LEU A 68 -1.42 12.14 -33.79
N GLY A 69 -0.82 12.14 -32.60
CA GLY A 69 -0.96 11.01 -31.66
C GLY A 69 -2.41 10.72 -31.27
N ALA A 70 -3.23 11.77 -31.13
CA ALA A 70 -4.65 11.63 -30.81
C ALA A 70 -5.51 11.05 -31.96
N MET A 71 -4.93 10.82 -33.15
CA MET A 71 -5.61 10.16 -34.27
C MET A 71 -5.62 8.64 -34.13
N GLU A 72 -4.87 8.07 -33.17
CA GLU A 72 -4.89 6.63 -32.85
C GLU A 72 -4.65 5.76 -34.11
N SER A 73 -3.75 6.22 -34.99
CA SER A 73 -3.41 5.60 -36.27
C SER A 73 -1.95 5.13 -36.25
N ASP A 74 -1.72 3.82 -36.29
CA ASP A 74 -0.37 3.23 -36.19
C ASP A 74 0.56 3.62 -37.34
N ASP A 75 0.01 3.93 -38.53
CA ASP A 75 0.75 4.50 -39.67
C ASP A 75 1.51 5.80 -39.34
N LEU A 76 1.14 6.48 -38.24
CA LEU A 76 1.80 7.70 -37.77
C LEU A 76 3.03 7.42 -36.90
N VAL A 77 3.26 6.20 -36.43
CA VAL A 77 4.41 5.86 -35.57
C VAL A 77 5.74 6.20 -36.26
N PRO A 78 6.02 5.75 -37.51
CA PRO A 78 7.26 6.10 -38.19
C PRO A 78 7.38 7.60 -38.46
N VAL A 79 6.26 8.29 -38.71
CA VAL A 79 6.21 9.73 -38.96
C VAL A 79 6.62 10.51 -37.70
N LEU A 80 6.03 10.16 -36.56
CA LEU A 80 6.30 10.79 -35.27
C LEU A 80 7.73 10.50 -34.79
N LEU A 81 8.22 9.27 -34.93
CA LEU A 81 9.58 8.90 -34.53
C LEU A 81 10.65 9.53 -35.42
N ASN A 82 10.43 9.62 -36.72
CA ASN A 82 11.37 10.30 -37.61
C ASN A 82 11.44 11.81 -37.31
N ALA A 83 10.32 12.43 -36.96
CA ALA A 83 10.31 13.82 -36.51
C ALA A 83 11.01 13.99 -35.15
N TYR A 84 10.77 13.08 -34.20
CA TYR A 84 11.47 13.05 -32.91
C TYR A 84 13.01 12.93 -33.05
N LYS A 85 13.48 12.05 -33.95
CA LYS A 85 14.90 11.85 -34.27
C LYS A 85 15.57 13.14 -34.77
N LYS A 86 14.85 13.97 -35.52
CA LYS A 86 15.33 15.25 -36.09
C LYS A 86 15.09 16.46 -35.18
N GLU A 87 14.34 16.31 -34.09
CA GLU A 87 13.97 17.43 -33.23
C GLU A 87 15.12 17.77 -32.28
N ASP A 88 15.68 18.98 -32.41
CA ASP A 88 16.73 19.49 -31.53
C ASP A 88 16.16 20.26 -30.32
N THR A 89 14.90 20.70 -30.39
CA THR A 89 14.30 21.49 -29.31
C THR A 89 13.85 20.59 -28.16
N LEU A 90 14.62 20.59 -27.07
CA LEU A 90 14.44 19.70 -25.90
C LEU A 90 13.01 19.68 -25.33
N PHE A 91 12.34 20.83 -25.21
CA PHE A 91 10.97 20.89 -24.67
C PHE A 91 9.88 20.36 -25.63
N VAL A 92 10.24 20.10 -26.88
CA VAL A 92 9.36 19.54 -27.93
C VAL A 92 9.51 18.04 -28.03
N LYS A 93 10.72 17.48 -27.85
CA LYS A 93 10.99 16.03 -27.88
C LYS A 93 9.98 15.20 -27.08
N SER A 94 9.66 15.64 -25.86
CA SER A 94 8.71 14.94 -24.97
C SER A 94 7.28 14.84 -25.54
N ALA A 95 6.88 15.74 -26.44
CA ALA A 95 5.56 15.70 -27.05
C ALA A 95 5.43 14.61 -28.10
N TYR A 96 6.49 14.32 -28.87
CA TYR A 96 6.51 13.21 -29.82
C TYR A 96 6.39 11.87 -29.10
N LEU A 97 7.18 11.67 -28.03
CA LEU A 97 7.10 10.44 -27.25
C LEU A 97 5.73 10.26 -26.59
N LYS A 98 5.13 11.34 -26.07
CA LYS A 98 3.75 11.31 -25.54
C LYS A 98 2.72 10.95 -26.59
N ALA A 99 2.93 11.33 -27.85
CA ALA A 99 2.03 11.00 -28.94
C ALA A 99 2.01 9.50 -29.28
N LEU A 100 3.01 8.73 -28.82
CA LEU A 100 3.10 7.28 -29.05
C LEU A 100 2.28 6.45 -28.06
N PHE A 101 1.86 6.99 -26.90
CA PHE A 101 1.23 6.19 -25.83
C PHE A 101 0.00 5.39 -26.26
N ASP A 102 -0.78 5.96 -27.18
CA ASP A 102 -2.03 5.38 -27.67
C ASP A 102 -1.86 4.66 -29.03
N LEU A 103 -0.61 4.43 -29.46
CA LEU A 103 -0.27 3.80 -30.76
C LEU A 103 0.44 2.45 -30.56
N ASP A 104 0.49 1.65 -31.62
CA ASP A 104 1.30 0.43 -31.65
C ASP A 104 2.72 0.66 -32.18
N TYR A 105 3.67 0.85 -31.25
CA TYR A 105 5.08 1.10 -31.52
C TYR A 105 5.98 -0.10 -31.17
N GLU A 106 5.44 -1.32 -31.12
CA GLU A 106 6.18 -2.50 -30.66
C GLU A 106 7.46 -2.79 -31.48
N GLU A 107 7.41 -2.56 -32.80
CA GLU A 107 8.57 -2.72 -33.70
C GLU A 107 9.71 -1.73 -33.40
N GLU A 108 9.41 -0.61 -32.74
CA GLU A 108 10.34 0.49 -32.48
C GLU A 108 10.94 0.43 -31.07
N LEU A 109 10.57 -0.57 -30.26
CA LEU A 109 11.11 -0.78 -28.92
C LEU A 109 12.65 -0.85 -28.87
N PRO A 110 13.36 -1.50 -29.82
CA PRO A 110 14.82 -1.51 -29.81
C PRO A 110 15.41 -0.10 -29.85
N TYR A 111 14.87 0.77 -30.71
CA TYR A 111 15.30 2.16 -30.83
C TYR A 111 15.00 2.96 -29.56
N LEU A 112 13.79 2.81 -28.98
CA LEU A 112 13.43 3.52 -27.75
C LEU A 112 14.35 3.16 -26.58
N LYS A 113 14.79 1.89 -26.50
CA LYS A 113 15.75 1.42 -25.49
C LYS A 113 17.15 1.96 -25.72
N GLU A 114 17.65 1.91 -26.95
CA GLU A 114 18.94 2.49 -27.32
C GLU A 114 18.97 3.97 -26.99
N ARG A 115 17.93 4.72 -27.38
CA ARG A 115 17.81 6.14 -27.07
C ARG A 115 17.79 6.42 -25.57
N LEU A 116 17.15 5.56 -24.78
CA LEU A 116 17.14 5.69 -23.32
C LEU A 116 18.54 5.50 -22.73
N GLN A 117 19.34 4.59 -23.27
CA GLN A 117 20.75 4.40 -22.88
C GLN A 117 21.61 5.61 -23.26
N GLU A 118 21.45 6.16 -24.47
CA GLU A 118 22.15 7.39 -24.88
C GLU A 118 21.90 8.58 -23.94
N LEU A 119 20.65 8.71 -23.45
CA LEU A 119 20.29 9.76 -22.50
C LEU A 119 21.00 9.59 -21.14
N ASP A 120 21.29 8.36 -20.73
CA ASP A 120 22.01 8.08 -19.50
C ASP A 120 23.50 8.49 -19.61
N GLU A 121 24.08 8.40 -20.80
CA GLU A 121 25.45 8.82 -21.10
C GLU A 121 25.60 10.33 -21.35
N THR A 122 24.49 11.01 -21.65
CA THR A 122 24.48 12.44 -21.96
C THR A 122 24.87 13.29 -20.73
N PRO A 123 25.82 14.23 -20.85
CA PRO A 123 26.19 15.15 -19.78
C PRO A 123 25.01 16.02 -19.32
N VAL A 124 24.77 16.05 -18.01
CA VAL A 124 23.69 16.83 -17.40
C VAL A 124 24.17 18.23 -17.05
N THR A 125 23.49 19.25 -17.57
CA THR A 125 23.66 20.68 -17.25
C THR A 125 22.40 21.22 -16.57
N GLU A 126 22.48 22.37 -15.88
CA GLU A 126 21.31 22.98 -15.25
C GLU A 126 20.17 23.26 -16.24
N GLU A 127 20.50 23.59 -17.48
CA GLU A 127 19.53 23.90 -18.55
C GLU A 127 18.84 22.63 -19.11
N ASN A 128 19.59 21.54 -19.31
CA ASN A 128 19.05 20.33 -19.95
C ASN A 128 18.45 19.33 -18.95
N GLN A 129 18.80 19.40 -17.66
CA GLN A 129 18.47 18.40 -16.65
C GLN A 129 16.97 18.09 -16.59
N LYS A 130 16.13 19.12 -16.65
CA LYS A 130 14.67 18.95 -16.62
C LYS A 130 14.17 18.18 -17.83
N HIS A 131 14.72 18.45 -19.01
CA HIS A 131 14.28 17.87 -20.27
C HIS A 131 14.78 16.44 -20.44
N LEU A 132 16.05 16.17 -20.12
CA LEU A 132 16.59 14.80 -20.13
C LEU A 132 15.80 13.89 -19.19
N ARG A 133 15.47 14.37 -17.98
CA ARG A 133 14.63 13.64 -17.03
C ARG A 133 13.21 13.38 -17.57
N GLU A 134 12.61 14.36 -18.24
CA GLU A 134 11.27 14.20 -18.82
C GLU A 134 11.28 13.19 -19.98
N GLU A 135 12.26 13.28 -20.88
CA GLU A 135 12.42 12.38 -22.03
C GLU A 135 12.67 10.94 -21.58
N ALA A 136 13.66 10.73 -20.69
CA ALA A 136 13.96 9.42 -20.13
C ALA A 136 12.76 8.80 -19.39
N GLY A 137 12.01 9.62 -18.65
CA GLY A 137 10.82 9.17 -17.94
C GLY A 137 9.70 8.69 -18.87
N ILE A 138 9.50 9.36 -20.01
CA ILE A 138 8.48 8.95 -20.99
C ILE A 138 8.94 7.70 -21.76
N LEU A 139 10.21 7.63 -22.17
CA LEU A 139 10.77 6.43 -22.81
C LEU A 139 10.62 5.20 -21.91
N GLN A 140 10.93 5.34 -20.62
CA GLN A 140 10.75 4.25 -19.66
C GLN A 140 9.28 3.79 -19.59
N GLN A 141 8.32 4.72 -19.61
CA GLN A 141 6.90 4.39 -19.61
C GLN A 141 6.47 3.66 -20.89
N LEU A 142 6.92 4.13 -22.06
CA LEU A 142 6.64 3.48 -23.35
C LEU A 142 7.20 2.05 -23.39
N ILE A 143 8.48 1.89 -22.99
CA ILE A 143 9.12 0.57 -22.94
C ILE A 143 8.34 -0.36 -21.99
N SER A 144 8.01 0.13 -20.78
CA SER A 144 7.29 -0.67 -19.77
C SER A 144 5.86 -1.02 -20.20
N GLN A 145 5.20 -0.20 -21.02
CA GLN A 145 3.83 -0.47 -21.50
C GLN A 145 3.77 -1.70 -22.42
N LYS A 146 4.84 -1.94 -23.21
CA LYS A 146 4.90 -3.07 -24.15
C LYS A 146 5.65 -4.28 -23.56
N GLU A 147 6.60 -4.06 -22.67
CA GLU A 147 7.28 -5.17 -21.99
C GLU A 147 6.40 -5.75 -20.87
N LYS A 148 5.93 -6.99 -21.07
CA LYS A 148 5.32 -7.76 -19.98
C LYS A 148 6.34 -7.89 -18.85
N HIS A 149 6.00 -7.32 -17.70
CA HIS A 149 6.84 -7.34 -16.52
C HIS A 149 7.03 -8.79 -16.07
N LYS A 150 8.25 -9.30 -16.17
CA LYS A 150 8.60 -10.61 -15.61
C LYS A 150 8.78 -10.42 -14.11
N LYS A 151 7.78 -10.84 -13.33
CA LYS A 151 7.85 -10.77 -11.88
C LYS A 151 8.90 -11.74 -11.34
N HIS A 152 9.64 -11.27 -10.35
CA HIS A 152 10.60 -12.05 -9.60
C HIS A 152 9.88 -12.93 -8.57
N THR A 153 10.50 -14.06 -8.26
CA THR A 153 10.04 -14.95 -7.18
C THR A 153 11.07 -14.90 -6.06
N PHE A 154 10.61 -14.64 -4.84
CA PHE A 154 11.49 -14.74 -3.67
C PHE A 154 11.85 -16.21 -3.46
N ASP A 155 13.14 -16.52 -3.45
CA ASP A 155 13.66 -17.87 -3.18
C ASP A 155 14.67 -17.89 -2.02
N GLY A 156 14.91 -16.74 -1.37
CA GLY A 156 15.90 -16.56 -0.30
C GLY A 156 15.64 -17.30 1.02
N PHE A 157 14.80 -18.34 1.05
CA PHE A 157 14.41 -19.07 2.26
C PHE A 157 15.54 -19.91 2.88
N ASP A 158 16.50 -20.34 2.06
CA ASP A 158 17.65 -21.16 2.42
C ASP A 158 18.90 -20.35 2.83
N ARG A 159 18.80 -19.01 2.82
CA ARG A 159 19.92 -18.11 3.16
C ARG A 159 19.70 -17.43 4.50
N GLN A 160 20.81 -17.05 5.15
CA GLN A 160 20.74 -16.17 6.31
C GLN A 160 20.29 -14.77 5.88
N VAL A 161 19.21 -14.28 6.47
CA VAL A 161 18.69 -12.92 6.22
C VAL A 161 18.66 -12.11 7.51
N GLU A 162 18.98 -10.82 7.42
CA GLU A 162 18.70 -9.84 8.48
C GLU A 162 17.27 -9.34 8.29
N VAL A 163 16.49 -9.37 9.37
CA VAL A 163 15.07 -8.97 9.36
C VAL A 163 14.81 -7.97 10.47
N ILE A 164 13.97 -6.99 10.16
CA ILE A 164 13.31 -6.12 11.13
C ILE A 164 11.81 -6.41 11.11
N LEU A 165 11.28 -6.83 12.25
CA LEU A 165 9.83 -6.90 12.46
C LEU A 165 9.36 -5.62 13.14
N LEU A 166 8.47 -4.87 12.49
CA LEU A 166 7.73 -3.80 13.16
C LEU A 166 6.56 -4.41 13.91
N THR A 167 6.43 -4.13 15.20
CA THR A 167 5.39 -4.73 16.05
C THR A 167 4.61 -3.64 16.78
N ASN A 168 3.67 -4.02 17.64
CA ASN A 168 3.16 -3.09 18.64
C ASN A 168 4.32 -2.60 19.54
N ARG A 169 4.36 -1.29 19.85
CA ARG A 169 5.46 -0.66 20.62
C ARG A 169 5.48 -1.07 22.09
N GLU A 170 4.29 -1.17 22.68
CA GLU A 170 4.10 -1.48 24.10
C GLU A 170 4.22 -2.99 24.36
N GLN A 171 3.93 -3.80 23.35
CA GLN A 171 3.85 -5.26 23.46
C GLN A 171 4.84 -5.97 22.51
N ARG A 172 6.06 -5.43 22.38
CA ARG A 172 7.12 -6.04 21.56
C ARG A 172 7.47 -7.45 22.04
N GLU A 173 7.49 -7.66 23.35
CA GLU A 173 7.82 -8.96 23.97
C GLU A 173 6.87 -10.09 23.54
N ALA A 174 5.59 -9.79 23.29
CA ALA A 174 4.64 -10.78 22.80
C ALA A 174 5.09 -11.41 21.47
N THR A 175 5.68 -10.61 20.58
CA THR A 175 6.25 -11.12 19.31
C THR A 175 7.60 -11.79 19.54
N ARG A 176 8.44 -11.24 20.42
CA ARG A 176 9.76 -11.80 20.76
C ARG A 176 9.66 -13.23 21.28
N ASN A 177 8.65 -13.51 22.10
CA ASN A 177 8.43 -14.82 22.71
C ASN A 177 8.00 -15.90 21.71
N GLN A 178 7.54 -15.52 20.51
CA GLN A 178 7.18 -16.45 19.44
C GLN A 178 8.37 -16.76 18.50
N LEU A 179 9.47 -16.02 18.61
CA LEU A 179 10.69 -16.22 17.81
C LEU A 179 11.58 -17.31 18.43
N LYS A 180 12.17 -18.13 17.57
CA LYS A 180 13.17 -19.14 17.97
C LYS A 180 14.57 -18.54 18.13
N GLU A 181 14.80 -17.37 17.52
CA GLU A 181 16.11 -16.73 17.50
C GLU A 181 16.53 -16.27 18.90
N GLU A 182 17.74 -16.66 19.30
CA GLU A 182 18.31 -16.25 20.59
C GLU A 182 18.76 -14.78 20.55
N LYS A 183 19.50 -14.42 19.49
CA LYS A 183 20.10 -13.08 19.33
C LYS A 183 19.14 -12.12 18.64
N VAL A 184 18.30 -11.47 19.45
CA VAL A 184 17.34 -10.45 18.99
C VAL A 184 17.66 -9.10 19.62
N THR A 185 17.81 -8.08 18.77
CA THR A 185 17.98 -6.68 19.20
C THR A 185 16.62 -5.99 19.25
N MET A 186 16.22 -5.53 20.43
CA MET A 186 14.96 -4.80 20.60
C MET A 186 15.08 -3.36 20.09
N LEU A 187 14.12 -2.93 19.26
CA LEU A 187 14.01 -1.56 18.73
C LEU A 187 12.75 -0.89 19.31
N ALA A 188 12.69 0.44 19.33
CA ALA A 188 11.54 1.16 19.88
C ALA A 188 10.19 0.76 19.22
N GLY A 189 10.22 0.43 17.92
CA GLY A 189 9.05 0.06 17.13
C GLY A 189 8.91 -1.44 16.82
N GLY A 190 9.79 -2.29 17.34
CA GLY A 190 9.90 -3.67 16.87
C GLY A 190 11.17 -4.37 17.34
N MET A 191 11.75 -5.20 16.47
CA MET A 191 12.98 -5.94 16.75
C MET A 191 13.75 -6.26 15.47
N ARG A 192 15.05 -6.51 15.63
CA ARG A 192 15.99 -6.85 14.56
C ARG A 192 16.77 -8.10 14.91
N PHE A 193 16.90 -9.02 13.97
CA PHE A 193 17.63 -10.27 14.17
C PHE A 193 18.05 -10.89 12.82
N PHE A 194 18.89 -11.92 12.89
CA PHE A 194 19.25 -12.75 11.74
C PHE A 194 18.54 -14.09 11.86
N THR A 195 18.06 -14.65 10.75
CA THR A 195 17.42 -15.98 10.72
C THR A 195 17.82 -16.77 9.48
N TYR A 196 17.83 -18.09 9.61
CA TYR A 196 17.89 -19.08 8.52
C TYR A 196 16.53 -19.77 8.30
N ASP A 197 15.54 -19.48 9.14
CA ASP A 197 14.21 -20.13 9.15
C ASP A 197 13.14 -19.05 9.01
N LEU A 198 13.21 -18.28 7.91
CA LEU A 198 12.25 -17.22 7.61
C LEU A 198 10.82 -17.77 7.53
N GLU A 199 10.66 -19.01 7.07
CA GLU A 199 9.37 -19.71 7.00
C GLU A 199 8.71 -19.87 8.38
N SER A 200 9.47 -20.00 9.47
CA SER A 200 8.89 -19.99 10.83
C SER A 200 8.48 -18.60 11.33
N VAL A 201 9.08 -17.54 10.79
CA VAL A 201 8.81 -16.15 11.18
C VAL A 201 7.55 -15.62 10.48
N LEU A 202 7.34 -15.97 9.20
CA LEU A 202 6.25 -15.47 8.37
C LEU A 202 4.84 -15.74 8.95
N PRO A 203 4.54 -16.88 9.58
CA PRO A 203 3.22 -17.14 10.16
C PRO A 203 2.92 -16.39 11.46
N ILE A 204 3.93 -15.83 12.14
CA ILE A 204 3.76 -15.13 13.42
C ILE A 204 2.78 -13.96 13.24
N ARG A 205 1.71 -13.93 14.03
CA ARG A 205 0.56 -13.06 13.78
C ARG A 205 0.68 -11.68 14.41
N THR A 206 1.69 -11.45 15.25
CA THR A 206 1.80 -10.23 16.08
C THR A 206 2.74 -9.15 15.54
N TRP A 207 3.44 -9.41 14.43
CA TRP A 207 4.18 -8.37 13.69
C TRP A 207 3.31 -7.70 12.62
N ARG A 208 3.56 -6.41 12.36
CA ARG A 208 2.81 -5.57 11.40
C ARG A 208 3.49 -5.49 10.05
N GLU A 209 4.81 -5.34 10.05
CA GLU A 209 5.61 -5.32 8.83
C GLU A 209 6.90 -6.11 9.04
N LEU A 210 7.35 -6.75 7.96
CA LEU A 210 8.64 -7.41 7.86
C LEU A 210 9.48 -6.62 6.86
N LEU A 211 10.65 -6.17 7.29
CA LEU A 211 11.57 -5.33 6.52
C LEU A 211 12.95 -5.96 6.50
N PHE A 212 13.68 -5.79 5.40
CA PHE A 212 15.05 -6.24 5.23
C PHE A 212 15.97 -5.00 5.24
N PRO A 213 16.91 -4.87 6.18
CA PRO A 213 17.97 -3.89 6.08
C PRO A 213 18.78 -4.11 4.79
N VAL A 214 19.24 -3.01 4.17
CA VAL A 214 20.15 -3.13 3.02
C VAL A 214 21.51 -3.63 3.51
N LYS A 215 21.95 -4.78 2.99
CA LYS A 215 23.14 -5.50 3.45
C LYS A 215 24.38 -4.61 3.35
N GLY A 216 25.17 -4.58 4.43
CA GLY A 216 26.42 -3.82 4.48
C GLY A 216 26.25 -2.30 4.66
N LEU A 217 25.03 -1.76 4.66
CA LEU A 217 24.76 -0.33 4.80
C LEU A 217 23.94 -0.02 6.05
N LYS A 218 24.56 0.62 7.04
CA LYS A 218 23.86 1.11 8.23
C LYS A 218 23.04 2.38 7.95
N SER A 219 23.61 3.28 7.15
CA SER A 219 22.94 4.50 6.71
C SER A 219 23.61 5.03 5.43
N VAL A 220 22.87 5.88 4.72
CA VAL A 220 23.36 6.67 3.59
C VAL A 220 23.13 8.16 3.87
N SER A 221 23.91 9.03 3.26
CA SER A 221 23.79 10.48 3.48
C SER A 221 24.04 11.26 2.18
N GLY A 222 23.68 12.54 2.21
CA GLY A 222 23.90 13.48 1.10
C GLY A 222 22.62 13.83 0.36
N THR A 223 22.79 14.32 -0.87
CA THR A 223 21.70 14.65 -1.79
C THR A 223 20.93 13.38 -2.21
N PRO A 224 19.71 13.51 -2.77
CA PRO A 224 18.99 12.38 -3.36
C PRO A 224 19.86 11.55 -4.30
N GLU A 225 20.65 12.21 -5.15
CA GLU A 225 21.56 11.59 -6.10
C GLU A 225 22.69 10.83 -5.40
N ALA A 226 23.32 11.44 -4.38
CA ALA A 226 24.40 10.77 -3.63
C ALA A 226 23.89 9.54 -2.85
N ALA A 227 22.70 9.63 -2.27
CA ALA A 227 22.05 8.52 -1.58
C ALA A 227 21.68 7.39 -2.56
N ALA A 228 21.19 7.74 -3.76
CA ALA A 228 20.87 6.77 -4.80
C ALA A 228 22.11 6.01 -5.30
N SER A 229 23.21 6.71 -5.57
CA SER A 229 24.47 6.08 -5.98
C SER A 229 25.04 5.11 -4.93
N GLN A 230 24.90 5.43 -3.64
CA GLN A 230 25.30 4.53 -2.55
C GLN A 230 24.42 3.27 -2.45
N LEU A 231 23.13 3.36 -2.85
CA LEU A 231 22.16 2.27 -2.70
C LEU A 231 22.02 1.37 -3.90
N ALA A 232 22.31 1.86 -5.11
CA ALA A 232 22.04 1.14 -6.35
C ALA A 232 22.62 -0.28 -6.36
N ALA A 233 23.93 -0.43 -6.19
CA ALA A 233 24.58 -1.75 -6.19
C ALA A 233 24.15 -2.63 -4.99
N PRO A 234 24.21 -2.16 -3.73
CA PRO A 234 23.84 -3.01 -2.58
C PRO A 234 22.38 -3.49 -2.59
N VAL A 235 21.44 -2.64 -3.03
CA VAL A 235 20.03 -3.04 -3.18
C VAL A 235 19.89 -4.09 -4.28
N LEU A 236 20.49 -3.84 -5.45
CA LEU A 236 20.38 -4.75 -6.59
C LEU A 236 21.03 -6.11 -6.31
N GLU A 237 22.23 -6.13 -5.72
CA GLU A 237 22.93 -7.36 -5.33
C GLU A 237 22.12 -8.17 -4.32
N GLN A 238 21.55 -7.51 -3.31
CA GLN A 238 20.73 -8.19 -2.31
C GLN A 238 19.44 -8.75 -2.93
N LEU A 239 18.76 -7.99 -3.80
CA LEU A 239 17.57 -8.47 -4.50
C LEU A 239 17.88 -9.67 -5.39
N LYS A 240 18.94 -9.60 -6.21
CA LYS A 240 19.42 -10.73 -7.03
C LYS A 240 19.83 -11.94 -6.20
N SER A 241 20.31 -11.74 -4.97
CA SER A 241 20.67 -12.85 -4.08
C SER A 241 19.47 -13.54 -3.41
N LEU A 242 18.30 -12.90 -3.38
CA LEU A 242 17.09 -13.39 -2.70
C LEU A 242 15.96 -13.79 -3.67
N HIS A 243 16.18 -13.61 -4.97
CA HIS A 243 15.17 -13.86 -5.99
C HIS A 243 15.73 -14.54 -7.21
N SER A 244 14.86 -15.32 -7.84
CA SER A 244 15.01 -15.80 -9.21
C SER A 244 14.03 -15.08 -10.13
N GLY A 245 14.38 -15.04 -11.41
CA GLY A 245 13.67 -14.28 -12.44
C GLY A 245 14.67 -13.59 -13.35
N GLY A 246 14.16 -12.74 -14.24
CA GLY A 246 15.00 -11.92 -15.09
C GLY A 246 14.27 -10.66 -15.51
N GLY A 247 15.03 -9.61 -15.81
CA GLY A 247 14.52 -8.27 -16.04
C GLY A 247 14.83 -7.34 -14.87
N ALA A 248 14.29 -6.12 -14.91
CA ALA A 248 14.46 -5.13 -13.86
C ALA A 248 13.53 -5.41 -12.67
N PHE A 249 13.98 -5.10 -11.46
CA PHE A 249 13.14 -5.04 -10.28
C PHE A 249 12.37 -3.73 -10.26
N TYR A 250 11.06 -3.82 -10.06
CA TYR A 250 10.24 -2.63 -9.92
C TYR A 250 10.15 -2.22 -8.46
N PHE A 251 10.48 -0.96 -8.18
CA PHE A 251 10.51 -0.44 -6.81
C PHE A 251 9.63 0.79 -6.65
N ARG A 252 9.26 1.07 -5.41
CA ARG A 252 8.70 2.35 -4.98
C ARG A 252 9.52 2.90 -3.81
N THR A 253 9.79 4.20 -3.81
CA THR A 253 10.45 4.85 -2.69
C THR A 253 9.44 5.34 -1.66
N GLU A 254 9.68 5.03 -0.38
CA GLU A 254 8.95 5.58 0.77
C GLU A 254 9.91 6.37 1.68
N LEU A 255 9.70 7.68 1.80
CA LEU A 255 10.55 8.56 2.61
C LEU A 255 9.88 8.89 3.96
N LYS A 256 10.39 8.30 5.05
CA LYS A 256 10.01 8.63 6.42
C LYS A 256 10.91 9.74 6.97
N SER A 257 10.48 10.98 6.76
CA SER A 257 11.21 12.20 7.11
C SER A 257 10.30 13.24 7.81
N PRO A 258 10.84 14.15 8.64
CA PRO A 258 10.09 15.30 9.17
C PRO A 258 9.85 16.42 8.14
N LEU A 259 10.37 16.32 6.91
CA LEU A 259 10.16 17.30 5.85
C LEU A 259 8.68 17.58 5.55
N ALA A 260 8.39 18.76 4.98
CA ALA A 260 7.07 19.06 4.45
C ALA A 260 6.71 18.14 3.25
N PRO A 261 5.42 17.81 3.03
CA PRO A 261 4.99 16.89 1.97
C PRO A 261 5.54 17.23 0.57
N GLU A 262 5.59 18.51 0.21
CA GLU A 262 6.05 18.98 -1.10
C GLU A 262 7.55 18.70 -1.28
N LYS A 263 8.33 18.94 -0.22
CA LYS A 263 9.77 18.64 -0.20
C LYS A 263 10.03 17.14 -0.25
N LYS A 264 9.22 16.32 0.42
CA LYS A 264 9.32 14.85 0.32
C LYS A 264 9.06 14.37 -1.10
N THR A 265 8.00 14.85 -1.74
CA THR A 265 7.66 14.48 -3.12
C THR A 265 8.79 14.85 -4.09
N ALA A 266 9.35 16.05 -3.95
CA ALA A 266 10.50 16.47 -4.75
C ALA A 266 11.74 15.59 -4.50
N TRP A 267 12.05 15.30 -3.23
CA TRP A 267 13.17 14.45 -2.85
C TRP A 267 13.03 13.04 -3.41
N VAL A 268 11.87 12.40 -3.21
CA VAL A 268 11.55 11.06 -3.70
C VAL A 268 11.67 11.00 -5.22
N LYS A 269 11.16 12.01 -5.94
CA LYS A 269 11.27 12.08 -7.40
C LYS A 269 12.72 12.11 -7.87
N MET A 270 13.56 12.94 -7.24
CA MET A 270 14.98 13.05 -7.59
C MET A 270 15.75 11.77 -7.25
N PHE A 271 15.50 11.20 -6.07
CA PHE A 271 16.12 9.96 -5.62
C PHE A 271 15.76 8.79 -6.52
N SER A 272 14.46 8.57 -6.81
CA SER A 272 14.02 7.45 -7.65
C SER A 272 14.66 7.52 -9.03
N ALA A 273 14.67 8.68 -9.69
CA ALA A 273 15.29 8.85 -11.00
C ALA A 273 16.82 8.62 -10.97
N ALA A 274 17.48 9.06 -9.89
CA ALA A 274 18.91 8.82 -9.71
C ALA A 274 19.22 7.34 -9.45
N LEU A 275 18.34 6.62 -8.73
CA LEU A 275 18.51 5.19 -8.44
C LEU A 275 18.31 4.34 -9.70
N GLU A 276 17.32 4.68 -10.54
CA GLU A 276 17.15 4.05 -11.86
C GLU A 276 18.43 4.16 -12.69
N LYS A 277 18.97 5.38 -12.82
CA LYS A 277 20.21 5.61 -13.57
C LYS A 277 21.40 4.88 -12.96
N ALA A 278 21.60 4.99 -11.65
CA ALA A 278 22.74 4.41 -10.95
C ALA A 278 22.72 2.87 -10.94
N SER A 279 21.55 2.25 -11.09
CA SER A 279 21.39 0.80 -11.20
C SER A 279 21.49 0.26 -12.63
N GLY A 280 21.80 1.11 -13.62
CA GLY A 280 21.75 0.72 -15.03
C GLY A 280 20.33 0.32 -15.47
N ARG A 281 19.30 0.91 -14.83
CA ARG A 281 17.87 0.61 -15.02
C ARG A 281 17.47 -0.82 -14.69
N GLU A 282 18.26 -1.52 -13.89
CA GLU A 282 17.85 -2.79 -13.29
C GLU A 282 16.94 -2.58 -12.06
N LEU A 283 16.86 -1.35 -11.54
CA LEU A 283 15.81 -0.90 -10.63
C LEU A 283 14.95 0.13 -11.36
N VAL A 284 13.65 -0.10 -11.49
CA VAL A 284 12.71 0.79 -12.18
C VAL A 284 11.63 1.27 -11.23
N ASN A 285 11.41 2.58 -11.15
CA ASN A 285 10.44 3.16 -10.23
C ASN A 285 9.00 3.01 -10.77
N SER A 286 8.11 2.42 -9.98
CA SER A 286 6.70 2.21 -10.30
C SER A 286 5.81 2.57 -9.12
N THR A 287 4.69 3.25 -9.39
CA THR A 287 3.74 3.68 -8.35
C THR A 287 2.68 2.63 -8.03
N SER A 288 2.47 1.63 -8.91
CA SER A 288 1.37 0.66 -8.81
C SER A 288 1.79 -0.79 -9.05
N ASP A 289 2.79 -1.06 -9.88
CA ASP A 289 3.30 -2.42 -10.14
C ASP A 289 4.76 -2.50 -9.72
N TYR A 290 4.98 -2.60 -8.41
CA TYR A 290 6.30 -2.73 -7.80
C TYR A 290 6.38 -3.96 -6.92
N GLU A 291 7.58 -4.53 -6.86
CA GLU A 291 7.91 -5.74 -6.12
C GLU A 291 8.62 -5.40 -4.80
N VAL A 292 9.17 -4.19 -4.71
CA VAL A 292 9.98 -3.72 -3.59
C VAL A 292 9.53 -2.31 -3.19
N GLU A 293 9.26 -2.08 -1.91
CA GLU A 293 9.26 -0.72 -1.37
C GLU A 293 10.62 -0.47 -0.71
N LEU A 294 11.38 0.48 -1.26
CA LEU A 294 12.62 0.97 -0.67
C LEU A 294 12.27 2.12 0.29
N ARG A 295 12.35 1.84 1.58
CA ARG A 295 12.03 2.76 2.65
C ARG A 295 13.29 3.42 3.19
N LEU A 296 13.31 4.75 3.16
CA LEU A 296 14.37 5.56 3.72
C LEU A 296 13.87 6.26 4.97
N ILE A 297 14.46 5.95 6.12
CA ILE A 297 14.11 6.56 7.40
C ILE A 297 15.16 7.60 7.77
N GLU A 298 14.79 8.87 7.78
CA GLU A 298 15.69 9.95 8.15
C GLU A 298 16.00 9.92 9.65
N GLY A 299 17.28 9.85 9.98
CA GLY A 299 17.83 9.97 11.31
C GLY A 299 18.08 11.43 11.70
N LYS A 300 18.44 11.67 12.97
CA LYS A 300 18.63 13.02 13.53
C LYS A 300 19.74 13.84 12.87
N ASN A 301 20.69 13.19 12.22
CA ASN A 301 21.84 13.80 11.55
C ASN A 301 21.63 13.98 10.04
N GLY A 302 20.41 13.81 9.53
CA GLY A 302 20.10 13.87 8.10
C GLY A 302 20.59 12.66 7.28
N SER A 303 21.13 11.62 7.94
CA SER A 303 21.37 10.33 7.27
C SER A 303 20.09 9.50 7.19
N PHE A 304 20.01 8.58 6.24
CA PHE A 304 18.87 7.71 6.02
C PHE A 304 19.23 6.26 6.34
N VAL A 305 18.40 5.58 7.11
CA VAL A 305 18.49 4.12 7.26
C VAL A 305 17.68 3.48 6.12
N PRO A 306 18.33 2.74 5.20
CA PRO A 306 17.67 2.11 4.08
C PRO A 306 17.13 0.73 4.46
N LEU A 307 15.85 0.50 4.21
CA LEU A 307 15.15 -0.76 4.45
C LEU A 307 14.33 -1.14 3.21
N MET A 308 14.16 -2.43 2.96
CA MET A 308 13.33 -2.94 1.88
C MET A 308 12.13 -3.70 2.44
N LYS A 309 10.95 -3.46 1.89
CA LYS A 309 9.80 -4.35 2.03
C LYS A 309 9.61 -5.10 0.72
N LEU A 310 9.67 -6.42 0.77
CA LEU A 310 9.56 -7.28 -0.41
C LEU A 310 8.10 -7.73 -0.56
N PHE A 311 7.44 -7.34 -1.65
CA PHE A 311 6.07 -7.75 -2.01
C PHE A 311 6.04 -9.08 -2.76
N THR A 312 7.20 -9.60 -3.16
CA THR A 312 7.40 -10.97 -3.61
C THR A 312 7.13 -11.99 -2.48
N LEU A 313 7.26 -11.58 -1.22
CA LEU A 313 6.80 -12.31 -0.05
C LEU A 313 5.33 -11.95 0.26
N LYS A 314 4.40 -12.82 -0.13
CA LYS A 314 2.97 -12.62 0.14
C LYS A 314 2.64 -12.85 1.62
N ASP A 315 2.12 -11.83 2.29
CA ASP A 315 1.56 -11.96 3.64
C ASP A 315 0.15 -12.55 3.57
N THR A 316 0.01 -13.82 3.97
CA THR A 316 -1.26 -14.56 3.93
C THR A 316 -1.91 -14.71 5.30
N ARG A 317 -1.30 -14.21 6.39
CA ARG A 317 -1.73 -14.46 7.78
C ARG A 317 -3.19 -14.09 8.04
N PHE A 318 -3.66 -13.03 7.37
CA PHE A 318 -5.01 -12.48 7.53
C PHE A 318 -5.84 -12.56 6.25
N SER A 319 -5.49 -13.50 5.36
CA SER A 319 -6.18 -13.71 4.07
C SER A 319 -7.66 -14.08 4.19
N TYR A 320 -8.10 -14.52 5.38
CA TYR A 320 -9.50 -14.75 5.72
C TYR A 320 -10.33 -13.45 5.73
N ARG A 321 -9.71 -12.29 5.96
CA ARG A 321 -10.44 -11.01 6.02
C ARG A 321 -10.75 -10.53 4.61
N LYS A 322 -11.93 -10.90 4.11
CA LYS A 322 -12.47 -10.47 2.82
C LYS A 322 -13.24 -9.16 2.94
N GLU A 323 -13.95 -8.99 4.05
CA GLU A 323 -14.83 -7.85 4.30
C GLU A 323 -14.42 -7.04 5.54
N SER A 324 -14.63 -5.73 5.48
CA SER A 324 -14.28 -4.80 6.57
C SER A 324 -15.07 -3.49 6.49
N TYR A 325 -14.97 -2.67 7.54
CA TYR A 325 -15.28 -1.24 7.52
C TYR A 325 -14.16 -0.46 8.25
N ALA A 326 -14.14 0.87 8.12
CA ALA A 326 -13.03 1.71 8.56
C ALA A 326 -12.72 1.62 10.07
N ALA A 327 -13.75 1.47 10.91
CA ALA A 327 -13.62 1.38 12.36
C ALA A 327 -13.33 -0.05 12.87
N ALA A 328 -13.36 -1.08 12.02
CA ALA A 328 -13.18 -2.46 12.45
C ALA A 328 -11.73 -2.74 12.89
N MET A 329 -11.56 -3.47 14.00
CA MET A 329 -10.24 -3.85 14.51
C MET A 329 -9.35 -4.48 13.43
N ALA A 330 -8.10 -4.04 13.36
CA ALA A 330 -7.09 -4.65 12.50
C ALA A 330 -6.74 -6.08 13.01
N PRO A 331 -6.68 -7.10 12.14
CA PRO A 331 -6.39 -8.48 12.53
C PRO A 331 -5.10 -8.66 13.32
N VAL A 332 -4.03 -7.96 12.94
CA VAL A 332 -2.76 -7.97 13.70
C VAL A 332 -2.91 -7.50 15.16
N ARG A 333 -3.88 -6.61 15.43
CA ARG A 333 -4.22 -6.21 16.80
C ARG A 333 -4.98 -7.32 17.50
N ALA A 334 -6.03 -7.87 16.87
CA ALA A 334 -6.78 -8.99 17.43
C ALA A 334 -5.88 -10.19 17.77
N ALA A 335 -4.96 -10.54 16.85
CA ALA A 335 -3.95 -11.57 17.06
C ALA A 335 -3.06 -11.28 18.27
N LEU A 336 -2.60 -10.03 18.42
CA LEU A 336 -1.83 -9.61 19.58
C LEU A 336 -2.62 -9.71 20.88
N LEU A 337 -3.89 -9.30 20.89
CA LEU A 337 -4.74 -9.42 22.07
C LEU A 337 -4.86 -10.89 22.50
N MET A 338 -5.13 -11.78 21.55
CA MET A 338 -5.25 -13.21 21.81
C MET A 338 -3.94 -13.85 22.23
N GLU A 339 -2.80 -13.42 21.66
CA GLU A 339 -1.48 -13.86 22.11
C GLU A 339 -1.23 -13.49 23.58
N LEU A 340 -1.53 -12.25 23.97
CA LEU A 340 -1.39 -11.79 25.35
C LEU A 340 -2.34 -12.52 26.30
N SER A 341 -3.51 -12.92 25.81
CA SER A 341 -4.53 -13.64 26.57
C SER A 341 -4.25 -15.13 26.76
N LYS A 342 -3.34 -15.74 25.97
CA LYS A 342 -3.06 -17.19 25.97
C LYS A 342 -2.98 -17.85 27.35
N PRO A 343 -2.26 -17.31 28.35
CA PRO A 343 -2.16 -17.94 29.68
C PRO A 343 -3.49 -18.08 30.42
N TRP A 344 -4.51 -17.33 30.00
CA TRP A 344 -5.83 -17.29 30.61
C TRP A 344 -6.91 -17.87 29.68
N LEU A 345 -6.59 -18.35 28.48
CA LEU A 345 -7.60 -19.00 27.64
C LEU A 345 -8.05 -20.33 28.27
N VAL A 346 -9.32 -20.65 28.10
CA VAL A 346 -9.93 -21.94 28.46
C VAL A 346 -9.92 -22.82 27.21
N ASP A 347 -9.42 -24.05 27.35
CA ASP A 347 -9.40 -25.01 26.25
C ASP A 347 -10.81 -25.52 25.96
N GLY A 348 -11.21 -25.50 24.69
CA GLY A 348 -12.57 -25.89 24.29
C GLY A 348 -13.67 -24.96 24.81
N ALA A 349 -13.33 -23.69 25.07
CA ALA A 349 -14.26 -22.70 25.60
C ALA A 349 -15.49 -22.49 24.72
N GLN A 350 -16.65 -22.31 25.37
CA GLN A 350 -17.82 -21.67 24.77
C GLN A 350 -17.58 -20.15 24.80
N VAL A 351 -17.50 -19.50 23.64
CA VAL A 351 -17.05 -18.10 23.54
C VAL A 351 -18.16 -17.19 23.00
N LEU A 352 -18.34 -16.05 23.67
CA LEU A 352 -19.22 -14.96 23.22
C LEU A 352 -18.42 -13.69 22.92
N ASP A 353 -18.65 -13.08 21.76
CA ASP A 353 -18.30 -11.68 21.50
C ASP A 353 -19.57 -10.83 21.38
N PRO A 354 -19.91 -10.01 22.40
CA PRO A 354 -21.13 -9.21 22.42
C PRO A 354 -21.11 -8.00 21.48
N PHE A 355 -19.96 -7.65 20.90
CA PHE A 355 -19.77 -6.48 20.02
C PHE A 355 -18.86 -6.87 18.83
N CYS A 356 -19.24 -7.91 18.11
CA CYS A 356 -18.31 -8.65 17.26
C CYS A 356 -17.84 -7.91 16.00
N GLY A 357 -18.57 -6.88 15.55
CA GLY A 357 -18.28 -6.18 14.29
C GLY A 357 -18.19 -7.18 13.13
N VAL A 358 -17.09 -7.13 12.38
CA VAL A 358 -16.80 -8.08 11.29
C VAL A 358 -16.18 -9.41 11.74
N GLY A 359 -16.27 -9.75 13.02
CA GLY A 359 -15.91 -11.07 13.56
C GLY A 359 -14.42 -11.33 13.77
N THR A 360 -13.56 -10.34 13.56
CA THR A 360 -12.10 -10.49 13.57
C THR A 360 -11.58 -11.14 14.85
N LEU A 361 -12.10 -10.75 16.02
CA LEU A 361 -11.56 -11.16 17.32
C LEU A 361 -11.87 -12.64 17.62
N LEU A 362 -13.07 -13.11 17.29
CA LEU A 362 -13.45 -14.53 17.40
C LEU A 362 -12.60 -15.42 16.48
N VAL A 363 -12.34 -14.98 15.24
CA VAL A 363 -11.44 -15.71 14.33
C VAL A 363 -10.04 -15.83 14.94
N GLU A 364 -9.48 -14.73 15.44
CA GLU A 364 -8.17 -14.76 16.09
C GLU A 364 -8.15 -15.58 17.39
N ARG A 365 -9.27 -15.62 18.13
CA ARG A 365 -9.39 -16.45 19.34
C ARG A 365 -9.24 -17.94 19.02
N VAL A 366 -9.86 -18.42 17.94
CA VAL A 366 -9.70 -19.80 17.47
C VAL A 366 -8.28 -20.06 16.97
N LYS A 367 -7.65 -19.09 16.29
CA LYS A 367 -6.25 -19.23 15.86
C LYS A 367 -5.27 -19.26 17.04
N ALA A 368 -5.63 -18.73 18.20
CA ALA A 368 -4.81 -18.74 19.41
C ALA A 368 -4.96 -20.01 20.26
N GLY A 369 -6.07 -20.75 20.13
CA GLY A 369 -6.32 -21.99 20.85
C GLY A 369 -7.72 -22.54 20.59
N ASN A 370 -7.97 -23.80 20.97
CA ASN A 370 -9.25 -24.46 20.75
C ASN A 370 -10.41 -23.72 21.47
N ALA A 371 -11.52 -23.53 20.77
CA ALA A 371 -12.75 -22.91 21.26
C ALA A 371 -13.90 -23.32 20.32
N ASP A 372 -14.98 -23.83 20.89
CA ASP A 372 -16.21 -24.22 20.19
C ASP A 372 -17.32 -24.49 21.22
N PRO A 373 -18.57 -24.02 21.02
CA PRO A 373 -19.03 -23.11 19.96
C PRO A 373 -18.68 -21.63 20.20
N LEU A 374 -18.72 -20.85 19.11
CA LEU A 374 -18.48 -19.40 19.12
C LEU A 374 -19.72 -18.63 18.69
N TYR A 375 -20.02 -17.54 19.40
CA TYR A 375 -21.16 -16.66 19.13
C TYR A 375 -20.69 -15.22 19.03
N GLY A 376 -21.15 -14.51 18.00
CA GLY A 376 -20.87 -13.08 17.82
C GLY A 376 -22.17 -12.29 17.70
N LEU A 377 -22.31 -11.24 18.49
CA LEU A 377 -23.46 -10.34 18.46
C LEU A 377 -23.03 -8.99 17.91
N ASP A 378 -23.84 -8.41 17.03
CA ASP A 378 -23.72 -7.00 16.67
C ASP A 378 -25.10 -6.43 16.32
N ILE A 379 -25.32 -5.16 16.64
CA ILE A 379 -26.54 -4.44 16.29
C ILE A 379 -26.59 -4.08 14.79
N SER A 380 -25.44 -4.03 14.13
CA SER A 380 -25.33 -3.80 12.69
C SER A 380 -25.49 -5.11 11.92
N GLU A 381 -26.59 -5.21 11.16
CA GLU A 381 -26.80 -6.31 10.23
C GLU A 381 -25.68 -6.41 9.19
N GLU A 382 -25.22 -5.26 8.67
CA GLU A 382 -24.10 -5.20 7.72
C GLU A 382 -22.82 -5.81 8.32
N ALA A 383 -22.49 -5.49 9.58
CA ALA A 383 -21.31 -6.03 10.24
C ALA A 383 -21.41 -7.56 10.39
N VAL A 384 -22.58 -8.08 10.78
CA VAL A 384 -22.86 -9.51 10.91
C VAL A 384 -22.71 -10.24 9.57
N LEU A 385 -23.23 -9.67 8.47
CA LEU A 385 -23.09 -10.26 7.14
C LEU A 385 -21.60 -10.32 6.72
N LYS A 386 -20.85 -9.24 6.94
CA LYS A 386 -19.40 -9.21 6.69
C LYS A 386 -18.64 -10.21 7.56
N ALA A 387 -19.05 -10.39 8.81
CA ALA A 387 -18.45 -11.35 9.74
C ALA A 387 -18.62 -12.79 9.25
N ARG A 388 -19.80 -13.14 8.73
CA ARG A 388 -20.06 -14.47 8.13
C ARG A 388 -19.13 -14.76 6.97
N VAL A 389 -18.94 -13.82 6.04
CA VAL A 389 -18.01 -13.97 4.91
C VAL A 389 -16.57 -14.18 5.39
N ASN A 390 -16.14 -13.44 6.41
CA ASN A 390 -14.79 -13.59 6.98
C ASN A 390 -14.59 -14.94 7.68
N ALA A 391 -15.60 -15.42 8.41
CA ALA A 391 -15.53 -16.71 9.10
C ALA A 391 -15.56 -17.89 8.14
N GLU A 392 -16.37 -17.82 7.07
CA GLU A 392 -16.38 -18.79 5.97
C GLU A 392 -15.00 -18.86 5.30
N ALA A 393 -14.42 -17.70 4.95
CA ALA A 393 -13.08 -17.63 4.38
C ALA A 393 -11.98 -18.12 5.35
N ALA A 394 -12.23 -18.09 6.66
CA ALA A 394 -11.34 -18.64 7.68
C ALA A 394 -11.49 -20.16 7.87
N GLY A 395 -12.58 -20.75 7.36
CA GLY A 395 -12.98 -22.14 7.60
C GLY A 395 -13.44 -22.39 9.03
N ILE A 396 -14.04 -21.39 9.70
CA ILE A 396 -14.43 -21.45 11.12
C ILE A 396 -15.94 -21.24 11.23
N THR A 397 -16.61 -22.14 11.95
CA THR A 397 -18.04 -22.01 12.25
C THR A 397 -18.23 -21.02 13.40
N ILE A 398 -18.90 -19.91 13.14
CA ILE A 398 -19.24 -18.91 14.16
C ILE A 398 -20.71 -18.51 13.99
N HIS A 399 -21.46 -18.56 15.08
CA HIS A 399 -22.88 -18.19 15.11
C HIS A 399 -23.03 -16.67 15.27
N TYR A 400 -23.04 -15.94 14.16
CA TYR A 400 -23.29 -14.50 14.17
C TYR A 400 -24.77 -14.17 14.21
N ILE A 401 -25.18 -13.34 15.17
CA ILE A 401 -26.58 -12.99 15.41
C ILE A 401 -26.69 -11.47 15.41
N ASN A 402 -27.56 -10.93 14.55
CA ASN A 402 -27.91 -9.52 14.64
C ASN A 402 -28.81 -9.31 15.86
N ARG A 403 -28.22 -8.83 16.95
CA ARG A 403 -28.88 -8.69 18.24
C ARG A 403 -28.12 -7.73 19.14
N ASP A 404 -28.87 -7.03 19.98
CA ASP A 404 -28.31 -6.27 21.09
C ASP A 404 -28.01 -7.20 22.28
N VAL A 405 -26.82 -7.09 22.88
CA VAL A 405 -26.42 -7.89 24.06
C VAL A 405 -27.37 -7.69 25.25
N ARG A 406 -28.05 -6.54 25.34
CA ARG A 406 -29.04 -6.25 26.39
C ARG A 406 -30.24 -7.21 26.32
N ASP A 407 -30.62 -7.60 25.11
CA ASP A 407 -31.78 -8.46 24.84
C ASP A 407 -31.40 -9.91 24.58
N PHE A 408 -30.11 -10.20 24.39
CA PHE A 408 -29.64 -11.55 24.11
C PHE A 408 -29.85 -12.49 25.30
N ARG A 409 -30.34 -13.69 25.01
CA ARG A 409 -30.53 -14.81 25.96
C ARG A 409 -30.03 -16.08 25.29
N HIS A 410 -29.43 -16.96 26.07
CA HIS A 410 -28.95 -18.26 25.62
C HIS A 410 -29.30 -19.33 26.64
N GLU A 411 -29.44 -20.58 26.20
CA GLU A 411 -29.83 -21.71 27.08
C GLU A 411 -28.73 -22.11 28.07
N TYR A 412 -27.48 -21.73 27.78
CA TYR A 412 -26.31 -21.99 28.61
C TYR A 412 -25.47 -20.72 28.77
N LEU A 413 -24.64 -20.72 29.81
CA LEU A 413 -23.65 -19.69 30.08
C LEU A 413 -22.34 -20.00 29.33
N PHE A 414 -21.61 -18.96 28.95
CA PHE A 414 -20.32 -19.06 28.25
C PHE A 414 -19.15 -19.22 29.24
N ASP A 415 -18.04 -19.78 28.76
CA ASP A 415 -16.77 -19.86 29.51
C ASP A 415 -15.95 -18.58 29.34
N GLU A 416 -16.06 -17.95 28.17
CA GLU A 416 -15.33 -16.75 27.81
C GLU A 416 -16.22 -15.69 27.17
N ILE A 417 -16.00 -14.43 27.55
CA ILE A 417 -16.44 -13.28 26.77
C ILE A 417 -15.20 -12.56 26.23
N VAL A 418 -15.09 -12.41 24.92
CA VAL A 418 -13.96 -11.77 24.25
C VAL A 418 -14.48 -10.63 23.38
N SER A 419 -14.05 -9.38 23.59
CA SER A 419 -14.64 -8.26 22.83
C SER A 419 -13.73 -7.04 22.66
N ASP A 420 -13.86 -6.39 21.49
CA ASP A 420 -13.43 -5.00 21.23
C ASP A 420 -14.59 -4.08 21.61
N LEU A 421 -14.50 -3.46 22.79
CA LEU A 421 -15.61 -2.68 23.32
C LEU A 421 -15.86 -1.42 22.48
N PRO A 422 -17.13 -1.04 22.26
CA PRO A 422 -17.47 0.12 21.47
C PRO A 422 -16.82 1.42 21.99
N LEU A 423 -16.47 2.34 21.09
CA LEU A 423 -15.95 3.66 21.46
C LEU A 423 -16.96 4.78 21.19
N THR A 424 -16.64 5.99 21.67
CA THR A 424 -17.39 7.19 21.29
C THR A 424 -17.21 7.49 19.80
N GLY A 425 -18.21 8.11 19.18
CA GLY A 425 -18.16 8.40 17.74
C GLY A 425 -19.34 9.23 17.28
N ARG A 426 -19.51 9.35 15.96
CA ARG A 426 -20.61 10.13 15.36
C ARG A 426 -21.99 9.68 15.83
N SER A 427 -22.15 8.39 16.11
CA SER A 427 -23.41 7.76 16.48
C SER A 427 -23.53 7.43 17.97
N ARG A 428 -22.51 7.74 18.79
CA ARG A 428 -22.53 7.45 20.22
C ARG A 428 -21.72 8.45 21.03
N ASN A 429 -22.38 9.12 21.97
CA ASN A 429 -21.73 10.02 22.92
C ASN A 429 -21.25 9.28 24.18
N LEU A 430 -20.55 9.99 25.08
CA LEU A 430 -19.96 9.39 26.29
C LEU A 430 -21.01 8.88 27.29
N LEU A 431 -22.16 9.54 27.40
CA LEU A 431 -23.24 9.12 28.29
C LEU A 431 -23.83 7.78 27.82
N GLU A 432 -24.20 7.70 26.54
CA GLU A 432 -24.72 6.48 25.91
C GLU A 432 -23.71 5.33 25.98
N LEU A 433 -22.41 5.63 25.85
CA LEU A 433 -21.36 4.62 26.01
C LEU A 433 -21.28 4.10 27.45
N THR A 434 -21.35 5.01 28.43
CA THR A 434 -21.30 4.64 29.85
C THR A 434 -22.50 3.78 30.23
N GLU A 435 -23.70 4.15 29.77
CA GLU A 435 -24.92 3.37 29.95
C GLU A 435 -24.81 1.99 29.28
N LEU A 436 -24.26 1.91 28.07
CA LEU A 436 -24.02 0.65 27.38
C LEU A 436 -23.07 -0.27 28.15
N TYR A 437 -21.97 0.26 28.67
CA TYR A 437 -21.03 -0.52 29.48
C TYR A 437 -21.67 -1.00 30.78
N SER A 438 -22.38 -0.13 31.53
CA SER A 438 -23.09 -0.55 32.75
C SER A 438 -24.13 -1.62 32.45
N ALA A 439 -24.91 -1.45 31.37
CA ALA A 439 -25.89 -2.44 30.93
C ALA A 439 -25.23 -3.77 30.55
N PHE A 440 -24.13 -3.75 29.79
CA PHE A 440 -23.39 -4.96 29.43
C PHE A 440 -22.87 -5.70 30.67
N PHE A 441 -22.22 -5.01 31.61
CA PHE A 441 -21.69 -5.67 32.80
C PHE A 441 -22.81 -6.28 33.67
N LYS A 442 -23.98 -5.65 33.75
CA LYS A 442 -25.18 -6.22 34.41
C LYS A 442 -25.68 -7.51 33.74
N ARG A 443 -25.36 -7.75 32.45
CA ARG A 443 -25.67 -9.00 31.76
C ARG A 443 -24.70 -10.13 32.10
N VAL A 444 -23.50 -9.84 32.62
CA VAL A 444 -22.44 -10.86 32.82
C VAL A 444 -22.90 -12.05 33.67
N PRO A 445 -23.60 -11.88 34.81
CA PRO A 445 -24.13 -13.01 35.59
C PRO A 445 -25.09 -13.94 34.83
N GLU A 446 -25.78 -13.41 33.81
CA GLU A 446 -26.71 -14.18 32.96
C GLU A 446 -26.05 -14.76 31.70
N LEU A 447 -24.79 -14.41 31.44
CA LEU A 447 -24.08 -14.80 30.22
C LEU A 447 -22.82 -15.62 30.52
N LEU A 448 -22.19 -15.49 31.68
CA LEU A 448 -20.88 -16.07 31.94
C LEU A 448 -20.94 -17.02 33.15
N LYS A 449 -20.32 -18.18 33.05
CA LYS A 449 -20.20 -19.13 34.16
C LYS A 449 -19.37 -18.53 35.30
N LYS A 450 -19.65 -18.94 36.54
CA LYS A 450 -18.73 -18.72 37.66
C LYS A 450 -17.36 -19.33 37.33
N GLY A 451 -16.30 -18.55 37.51
CA GLY A 451 -14.93 -18.86 37.06
C GLY A 451 -14.65 -18.56 35.57
N GLY A 452 -15.66 -18.11 34.82
CA GLY A 452 -15.53 -17.69 33.43
C GLY A 452 -14.72 -16.41 33.29
N ARG A 453 -14.16 -16.18 32.10
CA ARG A 453 -13.15 -15.14 31.87
C ARG A 453 -13.64 -14.10 30.86
N LEU A 454 -13.30 -12.84 31.09
CA LEU A 454 -13.54 -11.75 30.14
C LEU A 454 -12.23 -11.19 29.62
N PHE A 455 -12.15 -11.02 28.30
CA PHE A 455 -11.02 -10.46 27.56
C PHE A 455 -11.50 -9.21 26.81
N LEU A 456 -11.42 -8.07 27.48
CA LEU A 456 -12.06 -6.84 27.04
C LEU A 456 -11.01 -5.82 26.63
N TYR A 457 -10.99 -5.47 25.34
CA TYR A 457 -10.17 -4.39 24.83
C TYR A 457 -11.00 -3.10 24.77
N THR A 458 -10.41 -1.98 25.18
CA THR A 458 -11.08 -0.67 25.09
C THR A 458 -10.08 0.48 24.97
N SER A 459 -10.48 1.53 24.27
CA SER A 459 -9.82 2.84 24.28
C SER A 459 -10.47 3.86 25.23
N GLU A 460 -11.59 3.49 25.86
CA GLU A 460 -12.42 4.38 26.68
C GLU A 460 -12.27 4.02 28.17
N GLU A 461 -11.03 4.08 28.66
CA GLU A 461 -10.64 3.52 29.96
C GLU A 461 -11.46 4.07 31.14
N ASN A 462 -11.79 5.37 31.12
CA ASN A 462 -12.54 5.99 32.20
C ASN A 462 -13.97 5.45 32.29
N ALA A 463 -14.68 5.38 31.16
CA ALA A 463 -16.02 4.82 31.09
C ALA A 463 -16.02 3.34 31.49
N PHE A 464 -15.05 2.57 30.99
CA PHE A 464 -14.88 1.16 31.33
C PHE A 464 -14.66 0.96 32.83
N ARG A 465 -13.73 1.70 33.44
CA ARG A 465 -13.44 1.58 34.88
C ARG A 465 -14.62 2.00 35.74
N SER A 466 -15.39 3.00 35.32
CA SER A 466 -16.59 3.42 36.04
C SER A 466 -17.61 2.28 36.08
N ALA A 467 -17.91 1.69 34.93
CA ALA A 467 -18.87 0.58 34.83
C ALA A 467 -18.36 -0.69 35.55
N LEU A 468 -17.05 -1.00 35.46
CA LEU A 468 -16.47 -2.15 36.15
C LEU A 468 -16.57 -2.02 37.68
N LYS A 469 -16.40 -0.81 38.24
CA LYS A 469 -16.51 -0.59 39.70
C LYS A 469 -17.91 -0.88 40.26
N GLU A 470 -18.94 -0.79 39.44
CA GLU A 470 -20.32 -1.14 39.83
C GLU A 470 -20.50 -2.66 40.00
N ASN A 471 -19.57 -3.47 39.50
CA ASN A 471 -19.67 -4.93 39.41
C ASN A 471 -18.61 -5.60 40.30
N ARG A 472 -18.97 -5.86 41.56
CA ARG A 472 -18.05 -6.38 42.59
C ARG A 472 -17.67 -7.85 42.42
N GLU A 473 -18.40 -8.59 41.58
CA GLU A 473 -18.19 -10.01 41.30
C GLU A 473 -17.12 -10.24 40.21
N LEU A 474 -16.54 -9.17 39.66
CA LEU A 474 -15.49 -9.24 38.65
C LEU A 474 -14.13 -8.92 39.24
N LYS A 475 -13.24 -9.90 39.16
CA LYS A 475 -11.86 -9.77 39.61
C LYS A 475 -10.93 -9.48 38.45
N LEU A 476 -10.09 -8.46 38.59
CA LEU A 476 -9.03 -8.16 37.63
C LEU A 476 -7.87 -9.15 37.80
N LEU A 477 -7.64 -9.99 36.78
CA LEU A 477 -6.49 -10.89 36.72
C LEU A 477 -5.26 -10.19 36.12
N LYS A 478 -5.44 -9.47 35.01
CA LYS A 478 -4.36 -8.77 34.32
C LYS A 478 -4.89 -7.63 33.48
N ASN A 479 -4.05 -6.62 33.23
CA ASN A 479 -4.26 -5.69 32.13
C ASN A 479 -2.95 -5.42 31.39
N PHE A 480 -3.07 -5.08 30.11
CA PHE A 480 -1.96 -4.74 29.23
C PHE A 480 -2.22 -3.40 28.56
N LEU A 481 -1.22 -2.50 28.59
CA LEU A 481 -1.23 -1.30 27.76
C LEU A 481 -0.97 -1.70 26.31
N ILE A 482 -1.91 -1.42 25.41
CA ILE A 482 -1.79 -1.75 23.99
C ILE A 482 -1.32 -0.55 23.18
N GLN A 483 -1.78 0.66 23.53
CA GLN A 483 -1.36 1.87 22.86
C GLN A 483 -1.39 3.07 23.81
N GLU A 484 -0.21 3.60 24.13
CA GLU A 484 -0.06 4.73 25.06
C GLU A 484 -0.81 5.99 24.58
N LYS A 485 -0.64 6.36 23.30
CA LYS A 485 -1.24 7.57 22.73
C LYS A 485 -2.76 7.65 22.89
N THR A 486 -3.45 6.51 22.83
CA THR A 486 -4.92 6.42 22.93
C THR A 486 -5.37 5.87 24.29
N GLY A 487 -4.46 5.57 25.21
CA GLY A 487 -4.77 4.91 26.48
C GLY A 487 -5.39 3.51 26.33
N SER A 488 -5.28 2.88 25.15
CA SER A 488 -6.01 1.64 24.88
C SER A 488 -5.41 0.45 25.62
N ARG A 489 -6.27 -0.34 26.24
CA ARG A 489 -5.90 -1.45 27.14
C ARG A 489 -6.69 -2.71 26.86
N LEU A 490 -6.06 -3.84 27.12
CA LEU A 490 -6.70 -5.15 27.25
C LEU A 490 -6.85 -5.47 28.74
N TYR A 491 -8.05 -5.84 29.15
CA TYR A 491 -8.38 -6.31 30.49
C TYR A 491 -8.72 -7.79 30.46
N ILE A 492 -8.14 -8.54 31.40
CA ILE A 492 -8.45 -9.93 31.66
C ILE A 492 -9.09 -10.01 33.04
N LEU A 493 -10.36 -10.39 33.07
CA LEU A 493 -11.17 -10.47 34.28
C LEU A 493 -11.65 -11.91 34.50
N GLU A 494 -11.93 -12.25 35.74
CA GLU A 494 -12.60 -13.49 36.14
C GLU A 494 -13.91 -13.14 36.85
N TYR A 495 -14.97 -13.87 36.53
CA TYR A 495 -16.25 -13.75 37.20
C TYR A 495 -16.29 -14.68 38.41
N GLU A 496 -16.23 -14.11 39.62
CA GLU A 496 -16.16 -14.87 40.87
C GLU A 496 -17.53 -15.44 41.28
N GLY A 497 -18.63 -14.87 40.78
CA GLY A 497 -20.01 -15.35 40.94
C GLY A 497 -20.61 -15.19 42.32
#